data_AF-A0A521LN56-F1
#
_entry.id   AF-A0A521LN56-F1
#
_cell.length_a   1.000
_cell.length_b   1.000
_cell.length_c   1.000
_cell.angle_alpha   90.00
_cell.angle_beta   90.00
_cell.angle_gamma   90.00
#
_symmetry.space_group_name_H-M   'P 1'
#
loop_
_entity.id
_entity.type
_entity.pdbx_description
1 polymer ?
#
loop_
_entity_poly.entity_id
_entity_poly.type
_entity_poly.pdbx_seq_one_letter_code
_entity_poly.pdbx_strand_id
1 'polypeptide(L)'
;MPRGLSAAFVTAAVALLSAWGPAQGQQLSFTRAASGATESLSYRWLDSVKREHATTFTLARRDIADAEASFSQFSLAGMWADIEANLREETAAFGGGVRIDFTRERNRLTWTASARDAAAQAALIRRLNERFERAQKAYLSRHLRQRTEEGRILVDFAAATMAQQDTLRGLARALGEAPGVGADERARVALALAFFQQIPYAGLGDGEARGSDFLTGPALLARNRGDCDSKVVALAAVLRTHVPA
;
A
#
# COMPACT_ATOMS: atom_id res chain seq x y z
N MET A 1 -53.89 -35.14 48.78
CA MET A 1 -53.34 -34.10 49.68
C MET A 1 -52.43 -34.76 50.70
N PRO A 2 -51.28 -34.21 51.13
CA PRO A 2 -50.43 -33.15 50.56
C PRO A 2 -48.97 -33.65 50.30
N ARG A 3 -48.31 -33.18 49.22
CA ARG A 3 -47.20 -32.20 49.13
C ARG A 3 -45.83 -32.63 49.67
N GLY A 4 -44.84 -32.58 48.76
CA GLY A 4 -43.41 -32.41 49.05
C GLY A 4 -42.69 -31.87 47.81
N LEU A 5 -42.54 -30.55 47.73
CA LEU A 5 -41.74 -29.82 46.72
C LEU A 5 -40.24 -29.93 47.04
N SER A 6 -39.39 -29.99 46.02
CA SER A 6 -38.07 -29.32 45.89
C SER A 6 -37.25 -30.03 44.81
N ALA A 7 -36.40 -29.41 44.02
CA ALA A 7 -36.11 -28.04 43.64
C ALA A 7 -35.18 -28.18 42.42
N ALA A 8 -35.30 -27.26 41.47
CA ALA A 8 -34.50 -27.21 40.26
C ALA A 8 -33.01 -27.01 40.57
N PHE A 9 -32.14 -27.66 39.80
CA PHE A 9 -30.84 -27.08 39.43
C PHE A 9 -30.53 -27.49 37.99
N VAL A 10 -30.90 -26.60 37.07
CA VAL A 10 -30.29 -26.52 35.74
C VAL A 10 -28.93 -25.86 35.95
N THR A 11 -27.86 -26.65 35.95
CA THR A 11 -26.50 -26.12 35.86
C THR A 11 -26.25 -25.63 34.45
N ALA A 12 -26.59 -24.37 34.20
CA ALA A 12 -26.04 -23.59 33.10
C ALA A 12 -24.62 -23.18 33.49
N ALA A 13 -23.62 -23.95 33.06
CA ALA A 13 -22.23 -23.50 33.11
C ALA A 13 -22.05 -22.44 32.02
N VAL A 14 -22.13 -21.18 32.43
CA VAL A 14 -21.78 -20.01 31.63
C VAL A 14 -20.31 -20.15 31.25
N ALA A 15 -20.04 -20.41 29.97
CA ALA A 15 -18.73 -20.24 29.39
C ALA A 15 -18.39 -18.75 29.40
N LEU A 16 -17.73 -18.29 30.46
CA LEU A 16 -16.96 -17.04 30.48
C LEU A 16 -15.71 -17.25 29.62
N LEU A 17 -15.91 -17.36 28.31
CA LEU A 17 -14.86 -17.12 27.34
C LEU A 17 -14.67 -15.60 27.29
N SER A 18 -13.63 -15.18 27.98
CA SER A 18 -12.98 -13.88 27.92
C SER A 18 -13.14 -13.25 26.54
N ALA A 19 -14.08 -12.31 26.43
CA ALA A 19 -14.21 -11.42 25.30
C ALA A 19 -13.03 -10.43 25.32
N TRP A 20 -11.84 -10.92 24.97
CA TRP A 20 -10.75 -10.08 24.50
C TRP A 20 -10.86 -10.02 22.98
N GLY A 21 -11.98 -9.47 22.51
CA GLY A 21 -12.02 -8.93 21.17
C GLY A 21 -11.09 -7.73 21.13
N PRO A 22 -10.30 -7.52 20.07
CA PRO A 22 -9.52 -6.30 19.99
C PRO A 22 -10.52 -5.14 20.01
N ALA A 23 -10.28 -4.14 20.84
CA ALA A 23 -11.06 -2.90 20.86
C ALA A 23 -10.76 -2.11 19.57
N GLN A 24 -11.13 -2.68 18.43
CA GLN A 24 -11.01 -2.10 17.11
C GLN A 24 -12.25 -1.27 16.84
N GLY A 25 -12.06 -0.17 16.10
CA GLY A 25 -13.17 0.53 15.51
C GLY A 25 -14.00 -0.44 14.65
N GLN A 26 -15.31 -0.38 14.76
CA GLN A 26 -16.22 -1.28 14.05
C GLN A 26 -16.88 -0.52 12.91
N GLN A 27 -16.66 -0.95 11.67
CA GLN A 27 -17.40 -0.39 10.55
C GLN A 27 -18.89 -0.74 10.67
N LEU A 28 -19.74 0.28 10.55
CA LEU A 28 -21.20 0.16 10.54
C LEU A 28 -21.73 0.12 9.10
N SER A 29 -21.19 0.96 8.22
CA SER A 29 -21.56 0.97 6.81
C SER A 29 -20.48 1.59 5.94
N PHE A 30 -20.37 1.11 4.72
CA PHE A 30 -19.59 1.73 3.65
C PHE A 30 -20.45 1.80 2.39
N THR A 31 -20.49 2.96 1.75
CA THR A 31 -21.17 3.14 0.45
C THR A 31 -20.28 3.92 -0.51
N ARG A 32 -20.45 3.60 -1.79
CA ARG A 32 -19.78 4.25 -2.92
C ARG A 32 -20.84 4.69 -3.92
N ALA A 33 -20.76 5.94 -4.37
CA ALA A 33 -21.64 6.48 -5.39
C ALA A 33 -20.82 7.22 -6.45
N ALA A 34 -20.91 6.79 -7.70
CA ALA A 34 -20.24 7.45 -8.82
C ALA A 34 -21.06 8.66 -9.30
N SER A 35 -20.39 9.78 -9.56
CA SER A 35 -20.97 10.97 -10.15
C SER A 35 -19.97 11.62 -11.12
N GLY A 36 -20.22 11.45 -12.41
CA GLY A 36 -19.35 11.94 -13.48
C GLY A 36 -17.91 11.41 -13.34
N ALA A 37 -16.97 12.35 -13.16
CA ALA A 37 -15.54 12.08 -13.03
C ALA A 37 -15.09 11.76 -11.58
N THR A 38 -16.01 11.76 -10.62
CA THR A 38 -15.72 11.55 -9.19
C THR A 38 -16.51 10.38 -8.62
N GLU A 39 -16.04 9.84 -7.51
CA GLU A 39 -16.76 8.89 -6.68
C GLU A 39 -16.82 9.40 -5.25
N SER A 40 -18.03 9.46 -4.70
CA SER A 40 -18.28 9.76 -3.29
C SER A 40 -18.17 8.47 -2.48
N LEU A 41 -17.34 8.50 -1.44
CA LEU A 41 -17.13 7.42 -0.50
C LEU A 41 -17.67 7.86 0.86
N SER A 42 -18.60 7.09 1.42
CA SER A 42 -19.21 7.37 2.73
C SER A 42 -18.98 6.22 3.70
N TYR A 43 -18.52 6.56 4.91
CA TYR A 43 -18.21 5.61 5.97
C TYR A 43 -18.97 5.97 7.23
N ARG A 44 -19.43 4.96 7.96
CA ARG A 44 -19.88 5.07 9.36
C ARG A 44 -19.20 4.00 10.18
N TRP A 45 -18.74 4.36 11.38
CA TRP A 45 -18.05 3.43 12.27
C TRP A 45 -18.22 3.81 13.74
N LEU A 46 -18.00 2.84 14.62
CA LEU A 46 -17.78 3.06 16.04
C LEU A 46 -16.28 3.16 16.30
N ASP A 47 -15.83 4.09 17.12
CA ASP A 47 -14.45 4.11 17.63
C ASP A 47 -14.26 3.13 18.81
N SER A 48 -13.06 3.14 19.40
CA SER A 48 -12.71 2.28 20.54
C SER A 48 -13.53 2.56 21.81
N VAL A 49 -14.15 3.74 21.93
CA VAL A 49 -15.04 4.12 23.03
C VAL A 49 -16.53 4.03 22.65
N LYS A 50 -16.85 3.34 21.54
CA LYS A 50 -18.21 3.12 21.03
C LYS A 50 -18.95 4.40 20.64
N ARG A 51 -18.23 5.49 20.35
CA ARG A 51 -18.81 6.68 19.74
C ARG A 51 -18.95 6.46 18.24
N GLU A 52 -20.12 6.78 17.71
CA GLU A 52 -20.36 6.74 16.28
C GLU A 52 -19.74 7.95 15.59
N HIS A 53 -19.10 7.68 14.45
CA HIS A 53 -18.54 8.67 13.54
C HIS A 53 -19.03 8.39 12.13
N ALA A 54 -19.09 9.46 11.33
CA ALA A 54 -19.41 9.38 9.92
C ALA A 54 -18.51 10.35 9.14
N THR A 55 -18.11 9.95 7.93
CA THR A 55 -17.40 10.84 7.02
C THR A 55 -17.78 10.54 5.57
N THR A 56 -17.81 11.58 4.75
CA THR A 56 -18.02 11.49 3.32
C THR A 56 -17.03 12.39 2.62
N PHE A 57 -16.38 11.87 1.59
CA PHE A 57 -15.44 12.61 0.76
C PHE A 57 -15.49 12.07 -0.67
N THR A 58 -14.95 12.84 -1.61
CA THR A 58 -14.87 12.45 -3.01
C THR A 58 -13.44 12.16 -3.42
N LEU A 59 -13.26 11.19 -4.31
CA LEU A 59 -12.02 10.93 -5.04
C LEU A 59 -12.29 11.02 -6.54
N ALA A 60 -11.28 11.41 -7.31
CA ALA A 60 -11.38 11.31 -8.77
C ALA A 60 -11.41 9.83 -9.17
N ARG A 61 -12.26 9.48 -10.14
CA ARG A 61 -12.35 8.11 -10.67
C ARG A 61 -11.05 7.66 -11.31
N ARG A 62 -10.34 8.60 -11.93
CA ARG A 62 -9.01 8.38 -12.48
C ARG A 62 -8.02 7.98 -11.38
N ASP A 63 -7.96 8.71 -10.28
CA ASP A 63 -7.03 8.41 -9.18
C ASP A 63 -7.31 7.03 -8.57
N ILE A 64 -8.59 6.65 -8.44
CA ILE A 64 -8.98 5.29 -8.03
C ILE A 64 -8.50 4.25 -9.05
N ALA A 65 -8.76 4.45 -10.33
CA ALA A 65 -8.39 3.51 -11.38
C ALA A 65 -6.86 3.34 -11.49
N ASP A 66 -6.13 4.45 -11.46
CA ASP A 66 -4.65 4.47 -11.49
C ASP A 66 -4.08 3.77 -10.24
N ALA A 67 -4.66 4.04 -9.07
CA ALA A 67 -4.30 3.36 -7.81
C ALA A 67 -4.55 1.84 -7.87
N GLU A 68 -5.70 1.41 -8.38
CA GLU A 68 -6.03 -0.01 -8.51
C GLU A 68 -5.17 -0.72 -9.55
N ALA A 69 -4.79 -0.02 -10.63
CA ALA A 69 -3.89 -0.53 -11.66
C ALA A 69 -2.44 -0.62 -11.15
N SER A 70 -1.98 0.34 -10.34
CA SER A 70 -0.61 0.34 -9.78
C SER A 70 -0.29 -0.95 -9.02
N PHE A 71 -1.31 -1.55 -8.38
CA PHE A 71 -1.24 -2.81 -7.66
C PHE A 71 -0.80 -4.00 -8.53
N SER A 72 -1.18 -4.04 -9.81
CA SER A 72 -0.85 -5.13 -10.72
C SER A 72 0.38 -4.84 -11.60
N GLN A 73 0.85 -3.60 -11.64
CA GLN A 73 1.90 -3.16 -12.54
C GLN A 73 3.31 -3.51 -12.06
N PHE A 74 3.55 -3.59 -10.75
CA PHE A 74 4.86 -3.97 -10.25
C PHE A 74 5.05 -5.49 -10.29
N SER A 75 6.12 -5.94 -10.95
CA SER A 75 6.57 -7.33 -10.92
C SER A 75 8.08 -7.42 -11.09
N LEU A 76 8.70 -8.45 -10.50
CA LEU A 76 10.12 -8.71 -10.71
C LEU A 76 10.41 -9.03 -12.18
N ALA A 77 9.54 -9.79 -12.84
CA ALA A 77 9.66 -10.09 -14.27
C ALA A 77 9.63 -8.82 -15.13
N GLY A 78 8.74 -7.87 -14.82
CA GLY A 78 8.66 -6.57 -15.47
C GLY A 78 9.91 -5.72 -15.24
N MET A 79 10.43 -5.71 -14.00
CA MET A 79 11.68 -5.03 -13.68
C MET A 79 12.85 -5.56 -14.50
N TRP A 80 13.00 -6.89 -14.58
CA TRP A 80 14.09 -7.50 -15.35
C TRP A 80 13.94 -7.25 -16.85
N ALA A 81 12.71 -7.19 -17.37
CA ALA A 81 12.47 -6.81 -18.75
C ALA A 81 12.85 -5.35 -19.06
N ASP A 82 12.51 -4.42 -18.16
CA ASP A 82 12.88 -3.00 -18.26
C ASP A 82 14.41 -2.82 -18.22
N ILE A 83 15.08 -3.48 -17.27
CA ILE A 83 16.55 -3.45 -17.15
C ILE A 83 17.22 -4.04 -18.39
N GLU A 84 16.77 -5.19 -18.89
CA GLU A 84 17.34 -5.80 -20.08
C GLU A 84 17.22 -4.89 -21.31
N ALA A 85 16.08 -4.23 -21.50
CA ALA A 85 15.90 -3.26 -22.58
C ALA A 85 16.89 -2.08 -22.47
N ASN A 86 17.07 -1.53 -21.26
CA ASN A 86 18.04 -0.47 -20.98
C ASN A 86 19.49 -0.90 -21.26
N LEU A 87 19.86 -2.13 -20.92
CA LEU A 87 21.21 -2.65 -21.16
C LEU A 87 21.47 -2.91 -22.65
N ARG A 88 20.46 -3.38 -23.40
CA ARG A 88 20.54 -3.53 -24.85
C ARG A 88 20.71 -2.18 -25.54
N GLU A 89 19.97 -1.16 -25.11
CA GLU A 89 20.11 0.21 -25.62
C GLU A 89 21.52 0.76 -25.36
N GLU A 90 22.03 0.64 -24.14
CA GLU A 90 23.38 1.08 -23.78
C GLU A 90 24.47 0.35 -24.60
N THR A 91 24.29 -0.95 -24.82
CA THR A 91 25.20 -1.76 -25.66
C THR A 91 25.18 -1.31 -27.11
N ALA A 92 23.99 -1.03 -27.67
CA ALA A 92 23.85 -0.53 -29.03
C ALA A 92 24.49 0.86 -29.19
N ALA A 93 24.32 1.75 -28.21
CA ALA A 93 24.91 3.08 -28.19
C ALA A 93 26.45 3.06 -28.04
N PHE A 94 27.01 2.02 -27.41
CA PHE A 94 28.47 1.84 -27.30
C PHE A 94 29.13 1.55 -28.66
N GLY A 95 28.44 0.82 -29.53
CA GLY A 95 28.92 0.48 -30.88
C GLY A 95 30.09 -0.50 -30.91
N GLY A 96 30.71 -0.68 -32.09
CA GLY A 96 31.99 -1.39 -32.21
C GLY A 96 31.94 -2.93 -32.10
N GLY A 97 30.83 -3.57 -32.48
CA GLY A 97 30.72 -5.03 -32.55
C GLY A 97 30.67 -5.73 -31.20
N VAL A 98 30.31 -4.99 -30.14
CA VAL A 98 30.11 -5.53 -28.79
C VAL A 98 28.92 -6.49 -28.74
N ARG A 99 28.99 -7.48 -27.86
CA ARG A 99 27.90 -8.43 -27.60
C ARG A 99 27.58 -8.48 -26.12
N ILE A 100 26.29 -8.57 -25.83
CA ILE A 100 25.74 -8.81 -24.50
C ILE A 100 24.84 -10.03 -24.54
N ASP A 101 24.99 -10.92 -23.59
CA ASP A 101 24.17 -12.11 -23.42
C ASP A 101 23.51 -12.08 -22.03
N PHE A 102 22.22 -12.37 -21.97
CA PHE A 102 21.42 -12.32 -20.75
C PHE A 102 21.02 -13.71 -20.30
N THR A 103 21.09 -13.95 -18.99
CA THR A 103 20.54 -15.15 -18.35
C THR A 103 19.57 -14.72 -17.26
N ARG A 104 18.30 -15.13 -17.40
CA ARG A 104 17.23 -14.87 -16.43
C ARG A 104 16.96 -16.11 -15.58
N GLU A 105 17.09 -15.94 -14.27
CA GLU A 105 16.59 -16.87 -13.26
C GLU A 105 15.39 -16.23 -12.54
N ARG A 106 14.55 -17.01 -11.85
CA ARG A 106 13.27 -16.56 -11.24
C ARG A 106 13.37 -15.19 -10.55
N ASN A 107 14.43 -14.93 -9.78
CA ASN A 107 14.62 -13.69 -9.02
C ASN A 107 15.91 -12.93 -9.38
N ARG A 108 16.53 -13.21 -10.53
CA ARG A 108 17.83 -12.61 -10.88
C ARG A 108 17.98 -12.44 -12.39
N LEU A 109 18.49 -11.28 -12.80
CA LEU A 109 19.05 -11.05 -14.12
C LEU A 109 20.58 -11.05 -14.00
N THR A 110 21.24 -11.90 -14.78
CA THR A 110 22.70 -11.89 -14.95
C THR A 110 23.03 -11.66 -16.42
N TRP A 111 24.20 -11.11 -16.69
CA TRP A 111 24.63 -10.83 -18.05
C TRP A 111 26.14 -10.93 -18.18
N THR A 112 26.60 -11.24 -19.39
CA THR A 112 28.00 -11.18 -19.79
C THR A 112 28.13 -10.24 -20.99
N ALA A 113 29.25 -9.53 -21.07
CA ALA A 113 29.51 -8.59 -22.15
C ALA A 113 30.94 -8.75 -22.68
N SER A 114 31.09 -8.64 -23.99
CA SER A 114 32.38 -8.75 -24.68
C SER A 114 32.59 -7.61 -25.68
N ALA A 115 33.85 -7.22 -25.83
CA ALA A 115 34.29 -6.18 -26.77
C ALA A 115 35.60 -6.62 -27.45
N ARG A 116 36.07 -5.82 -28.42
CA ARG A 116 37.23 -6.16 -29.27
C ARG A 116 38.56 -6.21 -28.53
N ASP A 117 38.71 -5.40 -27.49
CA ASP A 117 39.91 -5.34 -26.67
C ASP A 117 39.57 -5.15 -25.18
N ALA A 118 40.55 -5.38 -24.30
CA ALA A 118 40.38 -5.35 -22.86
C ALA A 118 39.95 -3.97 -22.32
N ALA A 119 40.43 -2.87 -22.94
CA ALA A 119 40.09 -1.52 -22.50
C ALA A 119 38.64 -1.18 -22.86
N ALA A 120 38.21 -1.51 -24.08
CA ALA A 120 36.83 -1.40 -24.52
C ALA A 120 35.90 -2.27 -23.68
N GLN A 121 36.32 -3.50 -23.33
CA GLN A 121 35.53 -4.41 -22.51
C GLN A 121 35.35 -3.86 -21.08
N ALA A 122 36.42 -3.36 -20.46
CA ALA A 122 36.33 -2.74 -19.13
C ALA A 122 35.44 -1.48 -19.14
N ALA A 123 35.53 -0.66 -20.19
CA ALA A 123 34.67 0.51 -20.35
C ALA A 123 33.19 0.14 -20.54
N LEU A 124 32.90 -0.88 -21.34
CA LEU A 124 31.54 -1.39 -21.56
C LEU A 124 30.94 -1.93 -20.26
N ILE A 125 31.67 -2.80 -19.54
CA ILE A 125 31.20 -3.38 -18.27
C ILE A 125 30.87 -2.28 -17.26
N ARG A 126 31.73 -1.26 -17.14
CA ARG A 126 31.46 -0.11 -16.24
C ARG A 126 30.15 0.60 -16.62
N ARG A 127 29.95 0.93 -17.89
CA ARG A 127 28.71 1.60 -18.35
C ARG A 127 27.47 0.76 -18.13
N LEU A 128 27.55 -0.55 -18.40
CA LEU A 128 26.45 -1.48 -18.18
C LEU A 128 26.09 -1.61 -16.70
N ASN A 129 27.08 -1.69 -15.81
CA ASN A 129 26.84 -1.70 -14.36
C ASN A 129 26.14 -0.41 -13.90
N GLU A 130 26.63 0.75 -14.34
CA GLU A 130 25.99 2.03 -14.02
C GLU A 130 24.56 2.12 -14.58
N ARG A 131 24.33 1.63 -15.80
CA ARG A 131 23.01 1.62 -16.44
C ARG A 131 22.06 0.65 -15.72
N PHE A 132 22.55 -0.51 -15.29
CA PHE A 132 21.80 -1.48 -14.50
C PHE A 132 21.27 -0.85 -13.21
N GLU A 133 22.15 -0.24 -12.42
CA GLU A 133 21.77 0.39 -11.15
C GLU A 133 20.76 1.53 -11.35
N ARG A 134 20.98 2.38 -12.37
CA ARG A 134 20.03 3.45 -12.71
C ARG A 134 18.67 2.91 -13.14
N ALA A 135 18.63 1.91 -14.02
CA ALA A 135 17.39 1.32 -14.51
C ALA A 135 16.62 0.62 -13.39
N GLN A 136 17.32 -0.14 -12.53
CA GLN A 136 16.70 -0.77 -11.36
C GLN A 136 16.10 0.29 -10.42
N LYS A 137 16.88 1.31 -10.05
CA LYS A 137 16.40 2.38 -9.16
C LYS A 137 15.20 3.12 -9.76
N ALA A 138 15.24 3.43 -11.06
CA ALA A 138 14.15 4.11 -11.75
C ALA A 138 12.87 3.26 -11.79
N TYR A 139 12.99 1.96 -12.10
CA TYR A 139 11.86 1.04 -12.10
C TYR A 139 11.23 0.96 -10.70
N LEU A 140 12.04 0.72 -9.67
CA LEU A 140 11.56 0.61 -8.29
C LEU A 140 10.89 1.90 -7.83
N SER A 141 11.50 3.06 -8.06
CA SER A 141 10.94 4.36 -7.68
C SER A 141 9.59 4.65 -8.35
N ARG A 142 9.44 4.34 -9.65
CA ARG A 142 8.16 4.44 -10.38
C ARG A 142 7.05 3.59 -9.76
N HIS A 143 7.42 2.52 -9.07
CA HIS A 143 6.49 1.62 -8.39
C HIS A 143 6.47 1.83 -6.86
N LEU A 144 6.99 2.95 -6.36
CA LEU A 144 7.06 3.28 -4.92
C LEU A 144 7.76 2.20 -4.10
N ARG A 145 8.83 1.64 -4.66
CA ARG A 145 9.65 0.62 -4.03
C ARG A 145 11.10 1.05 -3.97
N GLN A 146 11.81 0.38 -3.09
CA GLN A 146 13.24 0.53 -2.91
C GLN A 146 13.88 -0.83 -2.65
N ARG A 147 15.19 -0.88 -2.88
CA ARG A 147 16.03 -2.02 -2.52
C ARG A 147 16.80 -1.67 -1.25
N THR A 148 16.73 -2.56 -0.27
CA THR A 148 17.51 -2.46 0.98
C THR A 148 18.97 -2.82 0.77
N GLU A 149 19.80 -2.49 1.76
CA GLU A 149 21.20 -2.92 1.81
C GLU A 149 21.34 -4.45 1.78
N GLU A 150 20.40 -5.19 2.41
CA GLU A 150 20.35 -6.66 2.33
C GLU A 150 19.81 -7.19 0.99
N GLY A 151 19.54 -6.30 0.03
CA GLY A 151 19.13 -6.64 -1.32
C GLY A 151 17.64 -7.00 -1.48
N ARG A 152 16.83 -6.89 -0.42
CA ARG A 152 15.37 -7.09 -0.47
C ARG A 152 14.68 -5.90 -1.13
N ILE A 153 13.63 -6.17 -1.91
CA ILE A 153 12.79 -5.14 -2.52
C ILE A 153 11.52 -5.02 -1.70
N LEU A 154 11.22 -3.79 -1.26
CA LEU A 154 10.07 -3.48 -0.42
C LEU A 154 9.50 -2.11 -0.77
N VAL A 155 8.31 -1.82 -0.26
CA VAL A 155 7.65 -0.52 -0.44
C VAL A 155 8.51 0.58 0.19
N ASP A 156 8.72 1.66 -0.54
CA ASP A 156 9.24 2.90 0.02
C ASP A 156 8.07 3.64 0.67
N PHE A 157 7.85 3.37 1.96
CA PHE A 157 6.73 3.96 2.69
C PHE A 157 6.77 5.49 2.72
N ALA A 158 7.96 6.09 2.78
CA ALA A 158 8.09 7.55 2.78
C ALA A 158 7.66 8.12 1.42
N ALA A 159 8.18 7.57 0.32
CA ALA A 159 7.77 7.98 -1.03
C ALA A 159 6.28 7.70 -1.27
N ALA A 160 5.76 6.57 -0.81
CA ALA A 160 4.36 6.19 -0.96
C ALA A 160 3.42 7.12 -0.18
N THR A 161 3.79 7.51 1.05
CA THR A 161 3.07 8.52 1.83
C THR A 161 3.03 9.85 1.09
N MET A 162 4.18 10.34 0.62
CA MET A 162 4.28 11.60 -0.12
C MET A 162 3.44 11.60 -1.40
N ALA A 163 3.48 10.52 -2.17
CA ALA A 163 2.79 10.40 -3.46
C ALA A 163 1.26 10.47 -3.35
N GLN A 164 0.69 10.21 -2.16
CA GLN A 164 -0.76 10.11 -1.97
C GLN A 164 -1.37 11.30 -1.22
N GLN A 165 -0.56 12.21 -0.69
CA GLN A 165 -1.05 13.30 0.16
C GLN A 165 -2.10 14.17 -0.54
N ASP A 166 -1.83 14.54 -1.79
CA ASP A 166 -2.70 15.42 -2.55
C ASP A 166 -4.05 14.76 -2.86
N THR A 167 -4.02 13.51 -3.27
CA THR A 167 -5.23 12.72 -3.54
C THR A 167 -6.06 12.49 -2.27
N LEU A 168 -5.42 12.35 -1.11
CA LEU A 168 -6.11 12.12 0.17
C LEU A 168 -6.49 13.41 0.92
N ARG A 169 -6.21 14.59 0.36
CA ARG A 169 -6.52 15.88 0.99
C ARG A 169 -8.02 16.05 1.29
N GLY A 170 -8.89 15.54 0.42
CA GLY A 170 -10.34 15.58 0.62
C GLY A 170 -10.77 14.80 1.87
N LEU A 171 -10.20 13.61 2.08
CA LEU A 171 -10.42 12.81 3.29
C LEU A 171 -9.88 13.53 4.53
N ALA A 172 -8.65 14.04 4.45
CA ALA A 172 -8.03 14.73 5.57
C ALA A 172 -8.86 15.95 6.02
N ARG A 173 -9.36 16.74 5.06
CA ARG A 173 -10.29 17.83 5.33
C ARG A 173 -11.57 17.33 6.00
N ALA A 174 -12.20 16.29 5.46
CA ALA A 174 -13.44 15.75 6.01
C ALA A 174 -13.28 15.23 7.45
N LEU A 175 -12.13 14.64 7.79
CA LEU A 175 -11.80 14.23 9.15
C LEU A 175 -11.47 15.41 10.07
N GLY A 176 -10.75 16.42 9.57
CA GLY A 176 -10.39 17.61 10.34
C GLY A 176 -11.59 18.52 10.68
N GLU A 177 -12.61 18.54 9.81
CA GLU A 177 -13.85 19.30 10.00
C GLU A 177 -14.91 18.53 10.83
N ALA A 178 -14.61 17.30 11.26
CA ALA A 178 -15.56 16.49 12.02
C ALA A 178 -15.87 17.11 13.41
N PRO A 179 -17.09 16.93 13.93
CA PRO A 179 -17.48 17.47 15.23
C PRO A 179 -16.55 16.99 16.36
N GLY A 180 -16.10 17.92 17.20
CA GLY A 180 -15.22 17.61 18.35
C GLY A 180 -13.75 17.41 18.00
N VAL A 181 -13.35 17.60 16.74
CA VAL A 181 -11.95 17.57 16.30
C VAL A 181 -11.32 18.95 16.32
N GLY A 182 -11.89 19.89 15.56
CA GLY A 182 -11.48 21.30 15.55
C GLY A 182 -9.95 21.51 15.45
N ALA A 183 -9.42 22.36 16.33
CA ALA A 183 -7.99 22.68 16.38
C ALA A 183 -7.17 21.65 17.20
N ASP A 184 -7.80 20.67 17.86
CA ASP A 184 -7.11 19.70 18.71
C ASP A 184 -6.40 18.64 17.85
N GLU A 185 -5.06 18.68 17.88
CA GLU A 185 -4.21 17.75 17.17
C GLU A 185 -4.38 16.30 17.66
N ARG A 186 -4.55 16.07 18.97
CA ARG A 186 -4.77 14.72 19.50
C ARG A 186 -6.10 14.16 19.03
N ALA A 187 -7.14 14.99 19.01
CA ALA A 187 -8.44 14.59 18.49
C ALA A 187 -8.37 14.25 16.99
N ARG A 188 -7.63 15.03 16.19
CA ARG A 188 -7.37 14.74 14.77
C ARG A 188 -6.69 13.39 14.58
N VAL A 189 -5.59 13.16 15.29
CA VAL A 189 -4.83 11.90 15.20
C VAL A 189 -5.70 10.71 15.62
N ALA A 190 -6.42 10.84 16.74
CA ALA A 190 -7.28 9.78 17.25
C ALA A 190 -8.42 9.44 16.28
N LEU A 191 -9.08 10.44 15.69
CA LEU A 191 -10.15 10.19 14.73
C LEU A 191 -9.62 9.56 13.44
N ALA A 192 -8.51 10.06 12.89
CA ALA A 192 -7.91 9.49 11.71
C ALA A 192 -7.47 8.03 11.96
N LEU A 193 -6.86 7.75 13.11
CA LEU A 193 -6.49 6.40 13.50
C LEU A 193 -7.73 5.49 13.59
N ALA A 194 -8.79 5.93 14.27
CA ALA A 194 -10.05 5.17 14.37
C ALA A 194 -10.66 4.90 12.99
N PHE A 195 -10.62 5.89 12.09
CA PHE A 195 -11.12 5.77 10.71
C PHE A 195 -10.35 4.73 9.88
N PHE A 196 -9.03 4.61 10.02
CA PHE A 196 -8.28 3.58 9.28
C PHE A 196 -8.37 2.20 9.96
N GLN A 197 -8.51 2.15 11.28
CA GLN A 197 -8.67 0.89 12.02
C GLN A 197 -9.99 0.16 11.70
N GLN A 198 -11.08 0.90 11.48
CA GLN A 198 -12.37 0.28 11.12
C GLN A 198 -12.40 -0.31 9.70
N ILE A 199 -11.49 0.08 8.82
CA ILE A 199 -11.41 -0.50 7.47
C ILE A 199 -11.08 -1.99 7.61
N PRO A 200 -11.84 -2.91 6.99
CA PRO A 200 -11.58 -4.35 7.06
C PRO A 200 -10.13 -4.73 6.73
N TYR A 201 -9.58 -5.68 7.49
CA TYR A 201 -8.26 -6.24 7.21
C TYR A 201 -8.34 -7.23 6.05
N ALA A 202 -7.41 -7.12 5.09
CA ALA A 202 -7.23 -8.10 4.03
C ALA A 202 -5.74 -8.30 3.81
N GLY A 203 -5.25 -9.53 3.98
CA GLY A 203 -3.89 -9.88 3.55
C GLY A 203 -3.78 -9.69 2.05
N LEU A 204 -2.77 -8.93 1.61
CA LEU A 204 -2.53 -8.66 0.20
C LEU A 204 -1.46 -9.62 -0.30
N GLY A 205 -1.80 -10.45 -1.29
CA GLY A 205 -0.88 -11.34 -1.99
C GLY A 205 -1.33 -12.80 -2.03
N ASP A 206 -1.20 -13.39 -3.22
CA ASP A 206 -1.19 -14.84 -3.41
C ASP A 206 0.28 -15.27 -3.36
N GLY A 207 0.59 -16.38 -2.69
CA GLY A 207 1.95 -16.81 -2.28
C GLY A 207 3.01 -17.06 -3.36
N GLU A 208 2.94 -16.48 -4.54
CA GLU A 208 4.03 -16.49 -5.52
C GLU A 208 4.16 -15.14 -6.28
N ALA A 209 5.23 -14.41 -5.97
CA ALA A 209 5.98 -13.57 -6.92
C ALA A 209 5.23 -12.46 -7.70
N ARG A 210 4.07 -12.00 -7.24
CA ARG A 210 3.46 -10.75 -7.72
C ARG A 210 3.64 -9.70 -6.65
N GLY A 211 4.17 -8.55 -7.03
CA GLY A 211 4.48 -7.47 -6.13
C GLY A 211 3.22 -6.70 -5.68
N SER A 212 2.27 -7.46 -5.12
CA SER A 212 0.89 -7.13 -4.83
C SER A 212 0.62 -7.14 -3.32
N ASP A 213 1.61 -6.70 -2.54
CA ASP A 213 1.59 -6.64 -1.07
C ASP A 213 1.25 -5.23 -0.55
N PHE A 214 0.81 -4.31 -1.43
CA PHE A 214 0.55 -2.92 -1.03
C PHE A 214 -0.53 -2.24 -1.87
N LEU A 215 -1.62 -1.83 -1.23
CA LEU A 215 -2.65 -0.98 -1.81
C LEU A 215 -2.38 0.48 -1.46
N THR A 216 -2.37 1.33 -2.48
CA THR A 216 -2.34 2.78 -2.28
C THR A 216 -3.67 3.26 -1.67
N GLY A 217 -3.63 4.39 -0.95
CA GLY A 217 -4.78 4.96 -0.23
C GLY A 217 -6.07 5.03 -1.05
N PRO A 218 -6.07 5.55 -2.30
CA PRO A 218 -7.29 5.62 -3.10
C PRO A 218 -7.90 4.24 -3.37
N ALA A 219 -7.09 3.23 -3.69
CA ALA A 219 -7.55 1.86 -3.91
C ALA A 219 -8.02 1.19 -2.61
N LEU A 220 -7.31 1.39 -1.50
CA LEU A 220 -7.69 0.90 -0.18
C LEU A 220 -9.06 1.44 0.26
N LEU A 221 -9.30 2.74 0.07
CA LEU A 221 -10.56 3.40 0.42
C LEU A 221 -11.68 2.93 -0.52
N ALA A 222 -11.45 3.00 -1.83
CA ALA A 222 -12.35 2.52 -2.87
C ALA A 222 -12.86 1.09 -2.64
N ARG A 223 -11.95 0.19 -2.29
CA ARG A 223 -12.25 -1.24 -2.07
C ARG A 223 -12.67 -1.53 -0.63
N ASN A 224 -12.54 -0.55 0.26
CA ASN A 224 -12.81 -0.68 1.69
C ASN A 224 -12.13 -1.92 2.31
N ARG A 225 -10.84 -2.10 2.00
CA ARG A 225 -10.02 -3.20 2.53
C ARG A 225 -8.53 -2.90 2.33
N GLY A 226 -7.71 -3.42 3.24
CA GLY A 226 -6.25 -3.38 3.11
C GLY A 226 -5.54 -4.08 4.27
N ASP A 227 -4.24 -4.28 4.13
CA ASP A 227 -3.37 -4.78 5.20
C ASP A 227 -2.88 -3.64 6.11
N CYS A 228 -2.00 -3.97 7.06
CA CYS A 228 -1.43 -2.98 7.97
C CYS A 228 -0.61 -1.91 7.25
N ASP A 229 0.21 -2.31 6.28
CA ASP A 229 1.14 -1.44 5.58
C ASP A 229 0.39 -0.39 4.76
N SER A 230 -0.61 -0.83 4.00
CA SER A 230 -1.49 0.04 3.21
C SER A 230 -2.24 1.05 4.08
N LYS A 231 -2.78 0.60 5.23
CA LYS A 231 -3.51 1.47 6.17
C LYS A 231 -2.61 2.51 6.81
N VAL A 232 -1.41 2.11 7.25
CA VAL A 232 -0.46 3.00 7.91
C VAL A 232 0.06 4.06 6.94
N VAL A 233 0.36 3.69 5.69
CA VAL A 233 0.79 4.67 4.67
C VAL A 233 -0.32 5.68 4.37
N ALA A 234 -1.56 5.23 4.20
CA ALA A 234 -2.69 6.12 3.95
C ALA A 234 -3.00 7.03 5.16
N LEU A 235 -2.91 6.50 6.38
CA LEU A 235 -3.01 7.28 7.61
C LEU A 235 -1.92 8.35 7.68
N ALA A 236 -0.66 7.98 7.45
CA ALA A 236 0.46 8.90 7.45
C ALA A 236 0.30 10.02 6.41
N ALA A 237 -0.19 9.67 5.20
CA ALA A 237 -0.46 10.63 4.14
C ALA A 237 -1.54 11.64 4.56
N VAL A 238 -2.65 11.17 5.16
CA VAL A 238 -3.71 12.01 5.72
C VAL A 238 -3.17 12.93 6.82
N LEU A 239 -2.48 12.39 7.82
CA LEU A 239 -1.97 13.18 8.95
C LEU A 239 -0.98 14.25 8.50
N ARG A 240 -0.11 13.92 7.55
CA ARG A 240 0.90 14.84 7.04
C ARG A 240 0.29 16.01 6.25
N THR A 241 -0.95 15.92 5.77
CA THR A 241 -1.64 17.09 5.19
C THR A 241 -1.98 18.17 6.21
N HIS A 242 -1.98 17.84 7.52
CA HIS A 242 -2.28 18.78 8.60
C HIS A 242 -1.03 19.36 9.26
N VAL A 243 0.17 18.88 8.89
CA VAL A 243 1.45 19.37 9.41
C VAL A 243 2.03 20.37 8.40
N PRO A 244 2.49 21.56 8.82
CA PRO A 244 3.21 22.48 7.96
C PRO A 244 4.44 21.80 7.32
N ALA A 245 4.75 22.17 6.09
CA ALA A 245 5.90 21.63 5.34
C ALA A 245 7.25 21.97 6.00
#